data_AF-A0A9P5H9E4-F1
#
_entry.id   AF-A0A9P5H9E4-F1
#
_cell.length_a   1.000
_cell.length_b   1.000
_cell.length_c   1.000
_cell.angle_alpha   90.00
_cell.angle_beta   90.00
_cell.angle_gamma   90.00
#
_symmetry.space_group_name_H-M   'P 1'
#
loop_
_entity.id
_entity.type
_entity.pdbx_description
1 polymer ?
#
loop_
_entity_poly.entity_id
_entity_poly.type
_entity_poly.pdbx_seq_one_letter_code
_entity_poly.pdbx_strand_id
1 'polypeptide(L)'
;MPPKTRNAKGSKRPIADVGDENQPAAKKSNVGREPTTSEDASGSSSAVPTTNAPRISRGPNGEAFIPHIIPRECVDTIKKIGVPFSWISYVDATPGREMTLGDRVWWETHGPWLEKNKTALKLKAADWKKKDETMSKDVPRKEDEGNEDFDFICYPLPRDSEDDEDEEEDEEEEENDEAGGNKDAGSKDKNNPVGKLASLHPDHPWVFSMLGQDRSRWWILEAMKRDQDEFGMHIYNDFSSYGKLEVLENIFLHFSAVCKRKASYQELWPEVEGLALVLRSDVSDFVMCDDGEKCGSMIKMVGHLVMTTLKSLKDQKVLTADSAIPNIGLVLAIFVQWAWQLAKDFSWEEESSWVHPVVEMAEKAQITLAGPPGFEENLEEIKDNADEGQKHAKVWKATWTAACAAFRRKHGTSLTPTSQQTLGGSNYDITKFSAAQRKQHSLGF
;
A
#
# COMPACT_ATOMS: atom_id res chain seq x y z
N MET A 1 9.31 36.89 4.62
CA MET A 1 10.54 37.68 4.82
C MET A 1 11.60 36.77 5.44
N PRO A 2 12.72 36.45 4.76
CA PRO A 2 13.68 35.49 5.29
C PRO A 2 14.69 36.15 6.24
N PRO A 3 15.11 35.48 7.34
CA PRO A 3 16.19 35.98 8.16
C PRO A 3 17.56 35.66 7.52
N LYS A 4 18.42 36.68 7.53
CA LYS A 4 19.78 36.69 6.97
C LYS A 4 20.70 35.72 7.73
N THR A 5 21.32 34.80 7.02
CA THR A 5 22.44 33.98 7.52
C THR A 5 23.74 34.77 7.50
N ARG A 6 24.43 34.76 8.64
CA ARG A 6 25.73 35.40 8.88
C ARG A 6 26.85 34.41 8.52
N ASN A 7 27.78 34.87 7.69
CA ASN A 7 29.04 34.20 7.36
C ASN A 7 29.90 33.91 8.59
N ALA A 8 30.49 32.71 8.65
CA ALA A 8 31.67 32.41 9.46
C ALA A 8 32.73 31.67 8.62
N LYS A 9 33.97 32.14 8.78
CA LYS A 9 35.16 31.83 7.99
C LYS A 9 35.72 30.43 8.28
N GLY A 10 36.10 29.76 7.18
CA GLY A 10 37.38 29.10 6.91
C GLY A 10 38.15 28.39 8.03
N SER A 11 38.40 27.10 7.80
CA SER A 11 39.66 26.46 8.18
C SER A 11 40.11 25.49 7.08
N LYS A 12 41.27 25.77 6.51
CA LYS A 12 42.02 24.95 5.55
C LYS A 12 42.60 23.72 6.26
N ARG A 13 42.70 22.58 5.57
CA ARG A 13 43.85 21.65 5.62
C ARG A 13 43.87 20.74 4.38
N PRO A 14 45.04 20.17 4.03
CA PRO A 14 45.51 20.17 2.64
C PRO A 14 45.34 18.85 1.90
N ILE A 15 45.41 19.01 0.58
CA ILE A 15 45.59 18.01 -0.46
C ILE A 15 46.98 17.37 -0.31
N ALA A 16 47.05 16.05 -0.41
CA ALA A 16 48.22 15.32 -0.88
C ALA A 16 47.77 14.47 -2.08
N ASP A 17 48.65 14.44 -3.07
CA ASP A 17 48.42 14.14 -4.47
C ASP A 17 49.17 12.85 -4.86
N VAL A 18 48.80 12.32 -6.03
CA VAL A 18 49.51 11.42 -6.94
C VAL A 18 49.55 9.91 -6.65
N GLY A 19 49.01 9.18 -7.63
CA GLY A 19 49.23 7.76 -7.89
C GLY A 19 48.50 7.31 -9.15
N ASP A 20 48.93 7.85 -10.29
CA ASP A 20 48.50 7.50 -11.66
C ASP A 20 49.13 6.15 -12.07
N GLU A 21 48.35 5.20 -12.60
CA GLU A 21 48.87 4.17 -13.50
C GLU A 21 47.78 3.59 -14.41
N ASN A 22 48.19 3.31 -15.62
CA ASN A 22 47.42 3.31 -16.85
C ASN A 22 47.37 1.89 -17.45
N GLN A 23 46.22 1.53 -18.05
CA GLN A 23 46.02 0.52 -19.13
C GLN A 23 46.17 -1.00 -18.84
N PRO A 24 45.72 -1.90 -19.76
CA PRO A 24 44.54 -1.88 -20.65
C PRO A 24 43.76 -3.22 -20.71
N ALA A 25 42.72 -3.23 -21.55
CA ALA A 25 41.80 -4.31 -21.91
C ALA A 25 42.42 -5.66 -22.34
N ALA A 26 41.67 -6.75 -22.10
CA ALA A 26 41.85 -8.03 -22.80
C ALA A 26 40.51 -8.70 -23.14
N LYS A 27 40.25 -8.80 -24.44
CA LYS A 27 39.32 -9.73 -25.10
C LYS A 27 39.75 -11.18 -24.89
N LYS A 28 38.81 -12.09 -24.61
CA LYS A 28 38.84 -13.52 -24.98
C LYS A 28 37.39 -13.99 -25.17
N SER A 29 36.89 -14.09 -26.39
CA SER A 29 37.05 -15.16 -27.39
C SER A 29 35.99 -16.27 -27.24
N ASN A 30 35.07 -16.24 -28.21
CA ASN A 30 34.11 -17.26 -28.59
C ASN A 30 34.76 -18.62 -28.90
N VAL A 31 34.13 -19.69 -28.42
CA VAL A 31 34.12 -21.06 -28.98
C VAL A 31 32.69 -21.54 -28.69
N GLY A 32 31.79 -21.80 -29.63
CA GLY A 32 31.93 -22.50 -30.89
C GLY A 32 31.40 -23.93 -30.73
N ARG A 33 30.08 -24.14 -30.83
CA ARG A 33 29.51 -25.43 -31.23
C ARG A 33 28.16 -25.25 -31.94
N GLU A 34 28.08 -25.92 -33.08
CA GLU A 34 27.09 -25.85 -34.16
C GLU A 34 25.94 -26.88 -33.96
N PRO A 35 24.97 -27.01 -34.89
CA PRO A 35 23.53 -26.98 -34.59
C PRO A 35 22.84 -28.34 -34.62
N THR A 36 21.66 -28.44 -34.03
CA THR A 36 20.69 -29.51 -34.33
C THR A 36 19.25 -28.99 -34.27
N THR A 37 18.67 -28.88 -35.47
CA THR A 37 17.31 -29.24 -35.90
C THR A 37 16.11 -29.17 -34.93
N SER A 38 15.08 -28.48 -35.43
CA SER A 38 13.67 -28.43 -35.05
C SER A 38 12.99 -29.79 -34.89
N GLU A 39 12.06 -29.90 -33.93
CA GLU A 39 10.69 -30.39 -34.15
C GLU A 39 9.79 -30.12 -32.92
N ASP A 40 8.50 -29.97 -33.22
CA ASP A 40 7.38 -29.61 -32.36
C ASP A 40 7.14 -30.54 -31.16
N ALA A 41 6.58 -30.01 -30.06
CA ALA A 41 5.27 -30.42 -29.53
C ALA A 41 5.04 -30.05 -28.05
N SER A 42 3.83 -29.56 -27.82
CA SER A 42 2.99 -29.69 -26.62
C SER A 42 3.44 -29.01 -25.31
N GLY A 43 2.52 -28.19 -24.81
CA GLY A 43 2.65 -27.48 -23.55
C GLY A 43 2.72 -28.43 -22.35
N SER A 44 3.52 -27.99 -21.40
CA SER A 44 3.46 -28.42 -20.02
C SER A 44 3.66 -27.16 -19.21
N SER A 45 2.56 -26.63 -18.69
CA SER A 45 2.58 -25.66 -17.60
C SER A 45 3.38 -26.27 -16.47
N SER A 46 4.57 -25.74 -16.22
CA SER A 46 5.39 -26.11 -15.08
C SER A 46 4.69 -25.59 -13.83
N ALA A 47 3.79 -26.40 -13.27
CA ALA A 47 3.23 -26.15 -11.95
C ALA A 47 4.39 -26.05 -10.95
N VAL A 48 4.56 -24.87 -10.37
CA VAL A 48 5.43 -24.64 -9.23
C VAL A 48 4.90 -25.52 -8.08
N PRO A 49 5.74 -26.27 -7.36
CA PRO A 49 5.29 -27.10 -6.26
C PRO A 49 4.64 -26.21 -5.19
N THR A 50 3.35 -26.42 -4.94
CA THR A 50 2.61 -25.84 -3.83
C THR A 50 3.26 -26.29 -2.54
N THR A 51 4.11 -25.43 -1.97
CA THR A 51 4.63 -25.66 -0.63
C THR A 51 3.45 -25.50 0.33
N ASN A 52 3.19 -26.51 1.16
CA ASN A 52 2.26 -26.43 2.30
C ASN A 52 2.71 -25.42 3.38
N ALA A 53 3.53 -24.42 3.06
CA ALA A 53 3.86 -23.27 3.92
C ALA A 53 2.79 -22.17 3.78
N PRO A 54 2.25 -21.63 4.88
CA PRO A 54 1.19 -20.63 4.83
C PRO A 54 1.66 -19.40 4.05
N ARG A 55 0.73 -18.74 3.38
CA ARG A 55 0.99 -17.44 2.77
C ARG A 55 1.38 -16.46 3.89
N ILE A 56 2.52 -15.81 3.72
CA ILE A 56 2.99 -14.78 4.65
C ILE A 56 2.84 -13.45 3.95
N SER A 57 2.03 -12.55 4.52
CA SER A 57 1.90 -11.20 4.00
C SER A 57 3.24 -10.49 3.94
N ARG A 58 3.52 -9.80 2.83
CA ARG A 58 4.81 -9.12 2.61
C ARG A 58 4.66 -7.78 1.92
N GLY A 59 5.57 -6.87 2.27
CA GLY A 59 5.72 -5.59 1.58
C GLY A 59 6.15 -5.75 0.11
N PRO A 60 6.11 -4.65 -0.65
CA PRO A 60 6.52 -4.56 -2.06
C PRO A 60 7.85 -5.22 -2.41
N ASN A 61 8.82 -5.19 -1.50
CA ASN A 61 10.16 -5.76 -1.69
C ASN A 61 10.41 -6.99 -0.79
N GLY A 62 9.35 -7.63 -0.31
CA GLY A 62 9.43 -8.83 0.54
C GLY A 62 9.57 -8.55 2.04
N GLU A 63 9.39 -7.30 2.46
CA GLU A 63 9.49 -6.88 3.86
C GLU A 63 8.44 -7.56 4.74
N ALA A 64 8.82 -7.87 5.98
CA ALA A 64 7.90 -8.47 6.95
C ALA A 64 6.98 -7.42 7.58
N PHE A 65 5.69 -7.75 7.71
CA PHE A 65 4.71 -6.88 8.33
C PHE A 65 4.86 -6.76 9.85
N ILE A 66 4.59 -5.55 10.34
CA ILE A 66 4.40 -5.29 11.77
C ILE A 66 3.04 -5.90 12.18
N PRO A 67 2.95 -6.66 13.28
CA PRO A 67 1.67 -7.19 13.77
C PRO A 67 0.69 -6.06 14.13
N HIS A 68 -0.59 -6.24 13.81
CA HIS A 68 -1.68 -5.38 14.32
C HIS A 68 -2.13 -5.80 15.71
N ILE A 69 -1.95 -7.09 16.04
CA ILE A 69 -2.25 -7.67 17.35
C ILE A 69 -0.93 -8.02 18.00
N ILE A 70 -0.68 -7.46 19.17
CA ILE A 70 0.60 -7.59 19.87
C ILE A 70 0.42 -8.32 21.19
N PRO A 71 1.40 -9.14 21.60
CA PRO A 71 1.41 -9.71 22.95
C PRO A 71 1.43 -8.58 23.98
N ARG A 72 0.70 -8.76 25.09
CA ARG A 72 0.72 -7.82 26.23
C ARG A 72 2.13 -7.48 26.69
N GLU A 73 3.05 -8.45 26.59
CA GLU A 73 4.45 -8.35 26.97
C GLU A 73 5.22 -7.30 26.14
N CYS A 74 4.75 -6.98 24.93
CA CYS A 74 5.44 -6.08 24.01
C CYS A 74 4.98 -4.61 24.12
N VAL A 75 3.88 -4.30 24.80
CA VAL A 75 3.21 -2.97 24.78
C VAL A 75 4.18 -1.81 25.07
N ASP A 76 4.97 -1.92 26.13
CA ASP A 76 5.91 -0.85 26.54
C ASP A 76 7.15 -0.72 25.64
N THR A 77 7.41 -1.76 24.85
CA THR A 77 8.56 -1.81 23.93
C THR A 77 8.20 -1.35 22.54
N ILE A 78 6.95 -1.54 22.12
CA ILE A 78 6.47 -1.23 20.77
C ILE A 78 6.53 0.28 20.49
N LYS A 79 6.21 1.11 21.48
CA LYS A 79 6.41 2.57 21.39
C LYS A 79 7.88 2.95 21.13
N LYS A 80 8.84 2.16 21.63
CA LYS A 80 10.28 2.46 21.53
C LYS A 80 10.89 2.08 20.18
N ILE A 81 10.27 1.13 19.49
CA ILE A 81 10.70 0.68 18.14
C ILE A 81 10.03 1.48 17.02
N GLY A 82 9.25 2.52 17.35
CA GLY A 82 8.67 3.42 16.36
C GLY A 82 7.54 2.80 15.56
N VAL A 83 6.72 1.95 16.18
CA VAL A 83 5.47 1.51 15.55
C VAL A 83 4.42 2.61 15.73
N PRO A 84 3.72 3.03 14.65
CA PRO A 84 2.61 3.98 14.75
C PRO A 84 1.56 3.49 15.75
N PHE A 85 0.98 4.38 16.55
CA PHE A 85 0.08 4.01 17.63
C PHE A 85 -1.19 3.32 17.11
N SER A 86 -1.85 3.89 16.11
CA SER A 86 -3.13 3.40 15.58
C SER A 86 -2.96 2.15 14.72
N TRP A 87 -1.72 1.77 14.39
CA TRP A 87 -1.45 0.50 13.68
C TRP A 87 -1.77 -0.72 14.56
N ILE A 88 -1.62 -0.57 15.88
CA ILE A 88 -1.93 -1.63 16.84
C ILE A 88 -3.42 -1.61 17.14
N SER A 89 -4.16 -2.51 16.50
CA SER A 89 -5.60 -2.66 16.70
C SER A 89 -5.94 -3.28 18.07
N TYR A 90 -5.12 -4.22 18.55
CA TYR A 90 -5.39 -4.92 19.82
C TYR A 90 -4.13 -5.34 20.57
N VAL A 91 -4.24 -5.34 21.90
CA VAL A 91 -3.27 -5.96 22.81
C VAL A 91 -3.86 -7.28 23.29
N ASP A 92 -3.18 -8.39 23.02
CA ASP A 92 -3.62 -9.70 23.47
C ASP A 92 -3.41 -9.86 24.98
N ALA A 93 -4.51 -9.64 25.72
CA ALA A 93 -4.59 -9.81 27.16
C ALA A 93 -5.20 -11.16 27.57
N THR A 94 -5.51 -12.06 26.62
CA THR A 94 -6.15 -13.36 26.93
C THR A 94 -5.24 -14.20 27.84
N PRO A 95 -5.78 -14.99 28.79
CA PRO A 95 -4.96 -15.77 29.73
C PRO A 95 -3.93 -16.70 29.06
N GLY A 96 -4.30 -17.27 27.91
CA GLY A 96 -3.43 -18.15 27.10
C GLY A 96 -2.59 -17.44 26.04
N ARG A 97 -2.83 -16.14 25.78
CA ARG A 97 -2.34 -15.42 24.58
C ARG A 97 -2.81 -16.09 23.30
N GLU A 98 -4.08 -16.46 23.26
CA GLU A 98 -4.72 -17.24 22.19
C GLU A 98 -4.79 -16.50 20.87
N MET A 99 -4.56 -15.18 20.86
CA MET A 99 -4.52 -14.36 19.65
C MET A 99 -3.08 -14.08 19.16
N THR A 100 -2.07 -14.42 19.96
CA THR A 100 -0.66 -14.12 19.68
C THR A 100 0.27 -15.29 20.03
N LEU A 101 0.92 -15.29 21.19
CA LEU A 101 1.97 -16.23 21.55
C LEU A 101 1.49 -17.69 21.62
N GLY A 102 0.18 -17.91 21.81
CA GLY A 102 -0.48 -19.22 21.79
C GLY A 102 -1.02 -19.63 20.43
N ASP A 103 -0.96 -18.76 19.42
CA ASP A 103 -1.51 -18.98 18.09
C ASP A 103 -0.41 -19.29 17.06
N ARG A 104 -0.55 -20.41 16.35
CA ARG A 104 0.43 -20.86 15.36
C ARG A 104 0.44 -19.95 14.12
N VAL A 105 -0.73 -19.55 13.62
CA VAL A 105 -0.86 -18.74 12.40
C VAL A 105 -0.23 -17.37 12.61
N TRP A 106 -0.39 -16.79 13.79
CA TRP A 106 0.24 -15.54 14.20
C TRP A 106 1.77 -15.65 14.18
N TRP A 107 2.34 -16.73 14.72
CA TRP A 107 3.79 -16.96 14.66
C TRP A 107 4.31 -17.16 13.23
N GLU A 108 3.57 -17.89 12.39
CA GLU A 108 3.93 -18.10 10.99
C GLU A 108 3.91 -16.78 10.21
N THR A 109 2.88 -15.96 10.44
CA THR A 109 2.68 -14.67 9.76
C THR A 109 3.71 -13.63 10.19
N HIS A 110 3.98 -13.53 11.50
CA HIS A 110 4.77 -12.43 12.07
C HIS A 110 6.17 -12.81 12.52
N GLY A 111 6.51 -14.10 12.51
CA GLY A 111 7.81 -14.63 12.93
C GLY A 111 9.01 -13.88 12.34
N PRO A 112 9.07 -13.63 11.01
CA PRO A 112 10.18 -12.89 10.41
C PRO A 112 10.37 -11.49 11.00
N TRP A 113 9.28 -10.76 11.29
CA TRP A 113 9.36 -9.44 11.90
C TRP A 113 9.77 -9.53 13.37
N LEU A 114 9.23 -10.50 14.11
CA LEU A 114 9.54 -10.72 15.53
C LEU A 114 11.01 -11.07 15.73
N GLU A 115 11.58 -11.94 14.89
CA GLU A 115 13.01 -12.29 14.97
C GLU A 115 13.91 -11.08 14.66
N LYS A 116 13.55 -10.27 13.65
CA LYS A 116 14.28 -9.02 13.33
C LYS A 116 14.29 -8.03 14.51
N ASN A 117 13.23 -8.02 15.32
CA ASN A 117 13.06 -7.09 16.44
C ASN A 117 13.24 -7.73 17.83
N LYS A 118 13.76 -8.96 17.89
CA LYS A 118 13.83 -9.79 19.10
C LYS A 118 14.46 -9.09 20.31
N THR A 119 15.55 -8.36 20.08
CA THR A 119 16.27 -7.64 21.14
C THR A 119 15.48 -6.45 21.68
N ALA A 120 14.67 -5.82 20.83
CA ALA A 120 13.91 -4.63 21.19
C ALA A 120 12.58 -4.96 21.86
N LEU A 121 11.93 -6.06 21.47
CA LEU A 121 10.63 -6.51 22.01
C LEU A 121 10.71 -7.04 23.45
N LYS A 122 11.90 -7.42 23.93
CA LYS A 122 12.14 -7.94 25.29
C LYS A 122 11.24 -9.13 25.70
N LEU A 123 10.76 -9.91 24.74
CA LEU A 123 10.11 -11.20 25.00
C LEU A 123 11.06 -12.13 25.77
N LYS A 124 10.54 -12.80 26.80
CA LYS A 124 11.33 -13.68 27.66
C LYS A 124 11.61 -15.01 26.94
N ALA A 125 12.60 -15.75 27.43
CA ALA A 125 12.90 -17.09 26.89
C ALA A 125 11.68 -18.03 26.93
N ALA A 126 10.82 -17.90 27.95
CA ALA A 126 9.58 -18.66 28.05
C ALA A 126 8.58 -18.33 26.91
N ASP A 127 8.52 -17.07 26.47
CA ASP A 127 7.63 -16.64 25.39
C ASP A 127 8.11 -17.21 24.05
N TRP A 128 9.43 -17.23 23.83
CA TRP A 128 10.03 -17.88 22.66
C TRP A 128 9.87 -19.39 22.68
N LYS A 129 9.85 -20.02 23.85
CA LYS A 129 9.57 -21.45 23.97
C LYS A 129 8.12 -21.78 23.56
N LYS A 130 7.16 -20.88 23.83
CA LYS A 130 5.77 -21.05 23.37
C LYS A 130 5.69 -21.15 21.84
N LYS A 131 6.52 -20.40 21.11
CA LYS A 131 6.64 -20.53 19.64
C LYS A 131 6.96 -21.96 19.24
N ASP A 132 7.98 -22.57 19.84
CA ASP A 132 8.39 -23.94 19.50
C ASP A 132 7.27 -24.94 19.82
N GLU A 133 6.59 -24.74 20.95
CA GLU A 133 5.44 -25.56 21.37
C GLU A 133 4.24 -25.40 20.42
N THR A 134 3.90 -24.19 19.98
CA THR A 134 2.79 -23.95 19.04
C THR A 134 3.11 -24.43 17.63
N MET A 135 4.35 -24.23 17.16
CA MET A 135 4.79 -24.66 15.82
C MET A 135 4.86 -26.19 15.70
N SER A 136 4.96 -26.91 16.82
CA SER A 136 4.92 -28.38 16.83
C SER A 136 3.53 -28.99 16.64
N LYS A 137 2.45 -28.20 16.83
CA LYS A 137 1.07 -28.66 16.69
C LYS A 137 0.67 -28.65 15.22
N ASP A 138 0.15 -29.74 14.70
CA ASP A 138 -0.45 -29.75 13.35
C ASP A 138 -1.79 -28.99 13.38
N VAL A 139 -1.94 -28.00 12.49
CA VAL A 139 -3.17 -27.20 12.38
C VAL A 139 -3.62 -27.31 10.93
N PRO A 140 -4.76 -27.98 10.66
CA PRO A 140 -5.27 -28.08 9.30
C PRO A 140 -5.61 -26.69 8.78
N ARG A 141 -5.25 -26.43 7.53
CA ARG A 141 -5.62 -25.18 6.88
C ARG A 141 -7.10 -25.12 6.62
N LYS A 142 -7.63 -23.91 6.71
CA LYS A 142 -8.96 -23.64 6.21
C LYS A 142 -8.85 -23.36 4.71
N GLU A 143 -9.61 -24.11 3.94
CA GLU A 143 -9.61 -24.04 2.48
C GLU A 143 -10.28 -22.75 1.96
N ASP A 144 -10.96 -22.00 2.85
CA ASP A 144 -11.77 -20.84 2.52
C ASP A 144 -11.07 -19.48 2.78
N GLU A 145 -9.79 -19.41 3.16
CA GLU A 145 -9.14 -18.16 3.65
C GLU A 145 -8.10 -17.53 2.71
N GLY A 146 -8.11 -17.83 1.41
CA GLY A 146 -7.19 -17.22 0.43
C GLY A 146 -5.72 -17.57 0.68
N ASN A 147 -5.25 -18.65 0.06
CA ASN A 147 -3.91 -19.21 0.30
C ASN A 147 -2.85 -18.73 -0.70
N GLU A 148 -3.27 -18.11 -1.81
CA GLU A 148 -2.38 -17.62 -2.86
C GLU A 148 -2.48 -16.09 -3.01
N ASP A 149 -1.43 -15.46 -3.55
CA ASP A 149 -1.36 -14.00 -3.73
C ASP A 149 -2.49 -13.45 -4.61
N PHE A 150 -2.98 -14.25 -5.56
CA PHE A 150 -4.04 -13.87 -6.49
C PHE A 150 -5.40 -14.48 -6.13
N ASP A 151 -5.54 -15.07 -4.94
CA ASP A 151 -6.86 -15.43 -4.43
C ASP A 151 -7.63 -14.16 -4.08
N PHE A 152 -8.90 -14.09 -4.48
CA PHE A 152 -9.78 -12.99 -4.12
C PHE A 152 -10.56 -13.35 -2.86
N ILE A 153 -10.56 -12.43 -1.90
CA ILE A 153 -11.30 -12.55 -0.66
C ILE A 153 -12.35 -11.44 -0.55
N CYS A 154 -13.41 -11.73 0.19
CA CYS A 154 -14.40 -10.74 0.58
C CYS A 154 -13.78 -9.72 1.55
N TYR A 155 -14.02 -8.44 1.28
CA TYR A 155 -13.54 -7.29 2.01
C TYR A 155 -14.73 -6.58 2.69
N PRO A 156 -14.55 -5.93 3.86
CA PRO A 156 -15.63 -5.21 4.51
C PRO A 156 -16.32 -4.22 3.58
N LEU A 157 -17.65 -4.14 3.68
CA LEU A 157 -18.40 -3.07 3.05
C LEU A 157 -18.02 -1.71 3.69
N PRO A 158 -18.08 -0.59 2.94
CA PRO A 158 -17.96 0.73 3.53
C PRO A 158 -19.00 0.94 4.64
N ARG A 159 -18.65 1.64 5.72
CA ARG A 159 -19.59 1.88 6.84
C ARG A 159 -20.87 2.58 6.38
N ASP A 160 -20.79 3.43 5.36
CA ASP A 160 -21.96 4.18 4.86
C ASP A 160 -22.88 3.38 3.92
N SER A 161 -22.67 2.05 3.77
CA SER A 161 -23.46 1.22 2.84
C SER A 161 -24.60 0.44 3.48
N GLU A 162 -24.79 0.57 4.80
CA GLU A 162 -25.93 0.01 5.51
C GLU A 162 -26.81 1.17 6.01
N ASP A 163 -28.12 1.08 5.74
CA ASP A 163 -29.14 1.83 6.48
C ASP A 163 -28.93 1.48 7.97
N ASP A 164 -28.12 2.27 8.67
CA ASP A 164 -28.03 2.29 10.13
C ASP A 164 -29.33 2.90 10.69
N GLU A 165 -30.46 2.23 10.44
CA GLU A 165 -31.61 2.26 11.35
C GLU A 165 -31.28 1.28 12.49
N ASP A 166 -31.07 1.84 13.68
CA ASP A 166 -31.02 1.18 15.00
C ASP A 166 -29.65 0.75 15.56
N GLU A 167 -28.75 1.70 15.81
CA GLU A 167 -27.97 1.69 17.07
C GLU A 167 -28.02 3.09 17.71
N GLU A 168 -29.13 3.40 18.41
CA GLU A 168 -29.13 4.45 19.42
C GLU A 168 -28.14 4.05 20.54
N GLU A 169 -26.92 4.56 20.46
CA GLU A 169 -26.02 4.62 21.62
C GLU A 169 -26.57 5.69 22.58
N ASP A 170 -27.41 5.24 23.52
CA ASP A 170 -27.79 6.01 24.71
C ASP A 170 -26.51 6.40 25.48
N GLU A 171 -26.17 7.69 25.39
CA GLU A 171 -25.27 8.38 26.30
C GLU A 171 -25.88 8.40 27.72
N GLU A 172 -25.41 7.58 28.65
CA GLU A 172 -25.40 7.97 30.06
C GLU A 172 -24.08 7.55 30.75
N GLU A 173 -23.32 8.58 31.12
CA GLU A 173 -22.25 8.52 32.12
C GLU A 173 -22.81 8.02 33.46
N GLU A 174 -22.13 7.10 34.15
CA GLU A 174 -21.85 7.26 35.58
C GLU A 174 -20.72 6.34 36.06
N GLU A 175 -19.93 6.90 36.97
CA GLU A 175 -18.77 6.29 37.61
C GLU A 175 -19.12 5.07 38.50
N ASN A 176 -18.15 4.16 38.60
CA ASN A 176 -17.66 3.56 39.86
C ASN A 176 -17.80 2.02 40.03
N ASP A 177 -16.63 1.44 40.34
CA ASP A 177 -16.30 0.21 41.10
C ASP A 177 -16.74 -1.22 40.68
N GLU A 178 -15.69 -2.05 40.57
CA GLU A 178 -15.59 -3.49 40.85
C GLU A 178 -16.81 -4.42 40.68
N ALA A 179 -16.74 -5.32 39.68
CA ALA A 179 -16.74 -6.77 39.89
C ALA A 179 -16.87 -7.52 38.55
N GLY A 180 -16.22 -8.67 38.45
CA GLY A 180 -16.13 -9.50 37.25
C GLY A 180 -17.47 -9.90 36.63
N GLY A 181 -17.53 -9.76 35.31
CA GLY A 181 -18.56 -10.31 34.46
C GLY A 181 -17.92 -10.86 33.19
N ASN A 182 -17.79 -12.18 33.15
CA ASN A 182 -17.36 -12.98 32.02
C ASN A 182 -18.27 -12.66 30.80
N LYS A 183 -17.80 -11.83 29.85
CA LYS A 183 -18.39 -11.73 28.52
C LYS A 183 -17.60 -12.64 27.59
N ASP A 184 -18.19 -13.79 27.31
CA ASP A 184 -17.74 -14.75 26.30
C ASP A 184 -17.36 -14.03 25.00
N ALA A 185 -16.07 -14.02 24.69
CA ALA A 185 -15.55 -13.80 23.35
C ALA A 185 -15.84 -15.05 22.53
N GLY A 186 -17.09 -15.21 22.07
CA GLY A 186 -17.57 -16.49 21.57
C GLY A 186 -18.73 -16.42 20.58
N SER A 187 -18.86 -15.34 19.81
CA SER A 187 -19.77 -15.30 18.66
C SER A 187 -19.09 -14.61 17.49
N LYS A 188 -18.18 -15.32 16.82
CA LYS A 188 -17.86 -14.99 15.42
C LYS A 188 -19.11 -15.31 14.63
N ASP A 189 -19.74 -14.29 14.10
CA ASP A 189 -20.87 -14.41 13.19
C ASP A 189 -20.50 -15.39 12.07
N LYS A 190 -21.15 -16.57 12.07
CA LYS A 190 -20.84 -17.65 11.12
C LYS A 190 -21.18 -17.27 9.68
N ASN A 191 -21.86 -16.15 9.49
CA ASN A 191 -22.29 -15.66 8.19
C ASN A 191 -21.46 -14.50 7.64
N ASN A 192 -20.48 -13.96 8.40
CA ASN A 192 -19.67 -12.85 7.87
C ASN A 192 -18.70 -13.37 6.78
N PRO A 193 -18.85 -12.97 5.51
CA PRO A 193 -18.00 -13.45 4.42
C PRO A 193 -16.60 -12.83 4.46
N VAL A 194 -16.37 -11.76 5.23
CA VAL A 194 -15.09 -11.02 5.24
C VAL A 194 -13.90 -11.93 5.55
N GLY A 195 -12.86 -11.83 4.73
CA GLY A 195 -11.65 -12.64 4.81
C GLY A 195 -11.80 -14.05 4.23
N LYS A 196 -12.98 -14.41 3.72
CA LYS A 196 -13.23 -15.67 3.03
C LYS A 196 -13.09 -15.53 1.52
N LEU A 197 -12.83 -16.65 0.84
CA LEU A 197 -12.72 -16.72 -0.62
C LEU A 197 -14.00 -16.19 -1.29
N ALA A 198 -13.84 -15.20 -2.16
CA ALA A 198 -14.93 -14.59 -2.91
C ALA A 198 -15.73 -15.59 -3.76
N SER A 199 -15.07 -16.65 -4.25
CA SER A 199 -15.73 -17.71 -5.02
C SER A 199 -16.79 -18.49 -4.23
N LEU A 200 -16.74 -18.45 -2.90
CA LEU A 200 -17.72 -19.06 -2.00
C LEU A 200 -18.85 -18.10 -1.63
N HIS A 201 -18.73 -16.83 -1.99
CA HIS A 201 -19.65 -15.75 -1.63
C HIS A 201 -19.91 -14.84 -2.85
N PRO A 202 -20.54 -15.36 -3.92
CA PRO A 202 -20.70 -14.63 -5.18
C PRO A 202 -21.55 -13.36 -5.07
N ASP A 203 -22.39 -13.27 -4.04
CA ASP A 203 -23.25 -12.11 -3.79
C ASP A 203 -22.54 -10.98 -3.03
N HIS A 204 -21.32 -11.22 -2.52
CA HIS A 204 -20.56 -10.20 -1.79
C HIS A 204 -19.84 -9.26 -2.78
N PRO A 205 -20.19 -7.96 -2.84
CA PRO A 205 -19.73 -7.09 -3.92
C PRO A 205 -18.28 -6.60 -3.74
N TRP A 206 -17.78 -6.58 -2.50
CA TRP A 206 -16.46 -6.01 -2.17
C TRP A 206 -15.41 -7.10 -2.09
N VAL A 207 -14.68 -7.32 -3.18
CA VAL A 207 -13.66 -8.38 -3.25
C VAL A 207 -12.33 -7.83 -3.74
N PHE A 208 -11.23 -8.32 -3.16
CA PHE A 208 -9.86 -7.89 -3.49
C PHE A 208 -8.91 -9.08 -3.46
N SER A 209 -7.87 -9.05 -4.27
CA SER A 209 -6.81 -10.05 -4.17
C SER A 209 -6.07 -9.95 -2.84
N MET A 210 -5.58 -11.08 -2.33
CA MET A 210 -4.74 -11.13 -1.12
C MET A 210 -3.51 -10.22 -1.25
N LEU A 211 -2.86 -10.21 -2.42
CA LEU A 211 -1.70 -9.34 -2.67
C LEU A 211 -2.10 -7.86 -2.76
N GLY A 212 -3.27 -7.53 -3.33
CA GLY A 212 -3.78 -6.16 -3.35
C GLY A 212 -4.04 -5.62 -1.95
N GLN A 213 -4.61 -6.45 -1.07
CA GLN A 213 -4.80 -6.11 0.34
C GLN A 213 -3.46 -5.92 1.08
N ASP A 214 -2.46 -6.77 0.81
CA ASP A 214 -1.13 -6.58 1.36
C ASP A 214 -0.51 -5.26 0.89
N ARG A 215 -0.64 -4.92 -0.40
CA ARG A 215 -0.15 -3.65 -0.92
C ARG A 215 -0.79 -2.47 -0.21
N SER A 216 -2.10 -2.47 -0.02
CA SER A 216 -2.78 -1.37 0.66
C SER A 216 -2.31 -1.23 2.10
N ARG A 217 -2.31 -2.33 2.87
CA ARG A 217 -1.86 -2.35 4.26
C ARG A 217 -0.42 -1.86 4.42
N TRP A 218 0.47 -2.24 3.51
CA TRP A 218 1.86 -1.79 3.54
C TRP A 218 1.97 -0.28 3.34
N TRP A 219 1.29 0.26 2.32
CA TRP A 219 1.39 1.67 2.00
C TRP A 219 0.67 2.56 3.01
N ILE A 220 -0.42 2.10 3.61
CA ILE A 220 -1.06 2.75 4.76
C ILE A 220 -0.08 2.81 5.93
N LEU A 221 0.57 1.69 6.28
CA LEU A 221 1.59 1.68 7.32
C LEU A 221 2.74 2.65 7.01
N GLU A 222 3.20 2.72 5.77
CA GLU A 222 4.23 3.69 5.36
C GLU A 222 3.76 5.13 5.53
N ALA A 223 2.48 5.44 5.28
CA ALA A 223 1.94 6.77 5.54
C ALA A 223 1.86 7.08 7.04
N MET A 224 1.41 6.14 7.86
CA MET A 224 1.34 6.31 9.32
C MET A 224 2.72 6.57 9.94
N LYS A 225 3.78 5.96 9.41
CA LYS A 225 5.17 6.24 9.84
C LYS A 225 5.63 7.68 9.60
N ARG A 226 4.89 8.43 8.79
CA ARG A 226 5.18 9.81 8.41
C ARG A 226 4.15 10.78 8.99
N ASP A 227 3.19 10.28 9.75
CA ASP A 227 2.20 11.10 10.41
C ASP A 227 2.69 11.54 11.79
N GLN A 228 2.78 12.84 12.02
CA GLN A 228 3.25 13.39 13.29
C GLN A 228 2.32 13.06 14.47
N ASP A 229 1.02 12.89 14.22
CA ASP A 229 0.02 12.61 15.24
C ASP A 229 0.14 11.17 15.77
N GLU A 230 0.50 10.22 14.90
CA GLU A 230 0.81 8.82 15.25
C GLU A 230 1.96 8.68 16.26
N PHE A 231 2.77 9.74 16.42
CA PHE A 231 3.90 9.79 17.37
C PHE A 231 3.73 10.87 18.45
N GLY A 232 2.59 11.57 18.53
CA GLY A 232 2.37 12.66 19.49
C GLY A 232 3.39 13.79 19.34
N MET A 233 3.75 14.10 18.11
CA MET A 233 4.77 15.08 17.75
C MET A 233 4.17 16.22 16.94
N HIS A 234 4.82 17.38 16.96
CA HIS A 234 4.58 18.43 16.00
C HIS A 234 5.91 18.89 15.39
N ILE A 235 6.09 18.64 14.10
CA ILE A 235 7.32 19.02 13.38
C ILE A 235 7.09 20.36 12.67
N TYR A 236 6.05 20.43 11.84
CA TYR A 236 5.43 21.64 11.29
C TYR A 236 4.09 21.25 10.62
N ASN A 237 3.26 22.24 10.27
CA ASN A 237 1.88 22.02 9.83
C ASN A 237 1.71 20.95 8.74
N ASP A 238 2.45 21.06 7.62
CA ASP A 238 2.25 20.16 6.47
C ASP A 238 3.16 18.92 6.48
N PHE A 239 3.83 18.63 7.60
CA PHE A 239 4.81 17.54 7.64
C PHE A 239 4.19 16.20 7.22
N SER A 240 3.03 15.84 7.81
CA SER A 240 2.32 14.61 7.47
C SER A 240 1.87 14.59 6.01
N SER A 241 1.40 15.72 5.46
CA SER A 241 0.95 15.83 4.06
C SER A 241 2.11 15.61 3.09
N TYR A 242 3.28 16.22 3.34
CA TYR A 242 4.49 15.93 2.56
C TYR A 242 4.95 14.48 2.71
N GLY A 243 4.76 13.89 3.90
CA GLY A 243 4.97 12.47 4.14
C GLY A 243 4.09 11.57 3.25
N LYS A 244 2.78 11.85 3.19
CA LYS A 244 1.83 11.14 2.31
C LYS A 244 2.21 11.29 0.82
N LEU A 245 2.65 12.48 0.39
CA LEU A 245 3.19 12.70 -0.95
C LEU A 245 4.42 11.83 -1.23
N GLU A 246 5.36 11.72 -0.29
CA GLU A 246 6.54 10.84 -0.43
C GLU A 246 6.14 9.36 -0.57
N VAL A 247 5.08 8.93 0.12
CA VAL A 247 4.53 7.56 -0.04
C VAL A 247 3.98 7.35 -1.44
N LEU A 248 3.19 8.27 -1.98
CA LEU A 248 2.69 8.17 -3.36
C LEU A 248 3.84 8.12 -4.38
N GLU A 249 4.88 8.92 -4.18
CA GLU A 249 6.09 8.84 -5.02
C GLU A 249 6.76 7.46 -4.94
N ASN A 250 6.84 6.87 -3.75
CA ASN A 250 7.35 5.51 -3.56
C ASN A 250 6.48 4.46 -4.24
N ILE A 251 5.14 4.60 -4.22
CA ILE A 251 4.21 3.75 -4.96
C ILE A 251 4.49 3.84 -6.46
N PHE A 252 4.68 5.04 -7.01
CA PHE A 252 4.97 5.21 -8.44
C PHE A 252 6.33 4.62 -8.84
N LEU A 253 7.33 4.73 -7.97
CA LEU A 253 8.63 4.09 -8.19
C LEU A 253 8.52 2.57 -8.18
N HIS A 254 7.76 2.01 -7.23
CA HIS A 254 7.50 0.58 -7.16
C HIS A 254 6.72 0.10 -8.39
N PHE A 255 5.64 0.78 -8.76
CA PHE A 255 4.88 0.46 -9.97
C PHE A 255 5.77 0.54 -11.21
N SER A 256 6.69 1.50 -11.31
CA SER A 256 7.67 1.55 -12.42
C SER A 256 8.60 0.34 -12.46
N ALA A 257 8.94 -0.21 -11.29
CA ALA A 257 9.76 -1.42 -11.20
C ALA A 257 9.00 -2.66 -11.64
N VAL A 258 7.69 -2.73 -11.37
CA VAL A 258 6.81 -3.86 -11.75
C VAL A 258 6.33 -3.75 -13.19
N CYS A 259 6.02 -2.53 -13.68
CA CYS A 259 5.49 -2.21 -15.00
C CYS A 259 6.52 -2.37 -16.13
N LYS A 260 6.98 -3.61 -16.32
CA LYS A 260 7.87 -4.04 -17.40
C LYS A 260 7.06 -4.40 -18.64
N ARG A 261 7.71 -4.39 -19.81
CA ARG A 261 7.11 -4.69 -21.13
C ARG A 261 6.33 -6.02 -21.22
N LYS A 262 6.62 -6.99 -20.34
CA LYS A 262 5.98 -8.31 -20.30
C LYS A 262 5.42 -8.65 -18.91
N ALA A 263 5.11 -7.63 -18.11
CA ALA A 263 4.53 -7.86 -16.79
C ALA A 263 3.17 -8.54 -16.91
N SER A 264 2.93 -9.58 -16.12
CA SER A 264 1.63 -10.24 -16.04
C SER A 264 0.62 -9.30 -15.42
N TYR A 265 -0.66 -9.41 -15.79
CA TYR A 265 -1.73 -8.71 -15.08
C TYR A 265 -1.76 -9.07 -13.59
N GLN A 266 -1.32 -10.28 -13.21
CA GLN A 266 -1.23 -10.72 -11.82
C GLN A 266 -0.13 -10.01 -11.04
N GLU A 267 0.85 -9.41 -11.72
CA GLU A 267 1.87 -8.57 -11.09
C GLU A 267 1.41 -7.10 -11.01
N LEU A 268 0.66 -6.63 -12.01
CA LEU A 268 0.25 -5.22 -12.11
C LEU A 268 -1.01 -4.90 -11.32
N TRP A 269 -2.04 -5.73 -11.43
CA TRP A 269 -3.35 -5.46 -10.86
C TRP A 269 -3.33 -5.30 -9.33
N PRO A 270 -2.60 -6.13 -8.56
CA PRO A 270 -2.49 -5.95 -7.12
C PRO A 270 -1.90 -4.59 -6.70
N GLU A 271 -1.04 -3.98 -7.52
CA GLU A 271 -0.53 -2.63 -7.25
C GLU A 271 -1.61 -1.56 -7.44
N VAL A 272 -2.52 -1.76 -8.39
CA VAL A 272 -3.68 -0.89 -8.65
C VAL A 272 -4.75 -1.06 -7.58
N GLU A 273 -5.07 -2.30 -7.18
CA GLU A 273 -5.96 -2.60 -6.06
C GLU A 273 -5.46 -1.97 -4.76
N GLY A 274 -4.16 -2.17 -4.47
CA GLY A 274 -3.52 -1.61 -3.30
C GLY A 274 -3.62 -0.09 -3.25
N LEU A 275 -3.36 0.57 -4.37
CA LEU A 275 -3.48 2.04 -4.47
C LEU A 275 -4.94 2.49 -4.32
N ALA A 276 -5.92 1.80 -4.89
CA ALA A 276 -7.33 2.15 -4.75
C ALA A 276 -7.76 2.17 -3.26
N LEU A 277 -7.36 1.14 -2.52
CA LEU A 277 -7.61 1.06 -1.07
C LEU A 277 -6.84 2.11 -0.27
N VAL A 278 -5.61 2.44 -0.67
CA VAL A 278 -4.83 3.53 -0.05
C VAL A 278 -5.52 4.88 -0.23
N LEU A 279 -6.05 5.18 -1.42
CA LEU A 279 -6.74 6.45 -1.68
C LEU A 279 -8.11 6.55 -1.00
N ARG A 280 -8.64 5.45 -0.47
CA ARG A 280 -9.82 5.43 0.41
C ARG A 280 -9.49 5.58 1.90
N SER A 281 -8.22 5.60 2.25
CA SER A 281 -7.75 5.85 3.62
C SER A 281 -7.28 7.29 3.75
N ASP A 282 -6.95 7.71 4.97
CA ASP A 282 -6.44 9.05 5.31
C ASP A 282 -5.20 9.48 4.52
N VAL A 283 -4.55 8.58 3.77
CA VAL A 283 -3.51 8.94 2.80
C VAL A 283 -4.04 9.95 1.77
N SER A 284 -5.33 9.92 1.41
CA SER A 284 -5.97 10.90 0.50
C SER A 284 -5.80 12.35 0.95
N ASP A 285 -5.64 12.61 2.24
CA ASP A 285 -5.51 13.96 2.80
C ASP A 285 -4.18 14.63 2.45
N PHE A 286 -3.33 13.99 1.62
CA PHE A 286 -2.16 14.64 1.02
C PHE A 286 -2.54 15.94 0.29
N VAL A 287 -3.80 16.07 -0.16
CA VAL A 287 -4.34 17.25 -0.84
C VAL A 287 -4.38 18.48 0.07
N MET A 288 -4.28 18.31 1.38
CA MET A 288 -4.16 19.39 2.37
C MET A 288 -2.75 20.00 2.42
N CYS A 289 -1.81 19.54 1.59
CA CYS A 289 -0.49 20.13 1.45
C CYS A 289 -0.56 21.53 0.83
N ASP A 290 0.30 22.44 1.27
CA ASP A 290 0.43 23.78 0.73
C ASP A 290 0.97 23.82 -0.73
N ASP A 291 1.53 22.72 -1.22
CA ASP A 291 1.97 22.53 -2.61
C ASP A 291 0.85 21.92 -3.49
N GLY A 292 -0.16 22.73 -3.79
CA GLY A 292 -1.29 22.33 -4.63
C GLY A 292 -0.89 21.90 -6.05
N GLU A 293 0.20 22.45 -6.60
CA GLU A 293 0.71 22.07 -7.94
C GLU A 293 1.28 20.65 -7.93
N LYS A 294 2.00 20.28 -6.86
CA LYS A 294 2.47 18.91 -6.65
C LYS A 294 1.32 17.96 -6.40
N CYS A 295 0.32 18.33 -5.60
CA CYS A 295 -0.89 17.53 -5.37
C CYS A 295 -1.62 17.22 -6.68
N GLY A 296 -1.92 18.23 -7.49
CA GLY A 296 -2.52 18.02 -8.81
C GLY A 296 -1.67 17.13 -9.73
N SER A 297 -0.34 17.26 -9.66
CA SER A 297 0.57 16.38 -10.41
C SER A 297 0.54 14.93 -9.91
N MET A 298 0.27 14.66 -8.62
CA MET A 298 0.07 13.30 -8.11
C MET A 298 -1.21 12.67 -8.68
N ILE A 299 -2.29 13.44 -8.77
CA ILE A 299 -3.57 12.99 -9.35
C ILE A 299 -3.37 12.59 -10.82
N LYS A 300 -2.62 13.41 -11.59
CA LYS A 300 -2.23 13.08 -12.97
C LYS A 300 -1.42 11.77 -13.03
N MET A 301 -0.53 11.54 -12.08
CA MET A 301 0.27 10.31 -12.01
C MET A 301 -0.59 9.08 -11.69
N VAL A 302 -1.57 9.19 -10.78
CA VAL A 302 -2.55 8.13 -10.52
C VAL A 302 -3.31 7.78 -11.81
N GLY A 303 -3.82 8.78 -12.53
CA GLY A 303 -4.49 8.58 -13.81
C GLY A 303 -3.63 7.84 -14.84
N HIS A 304 -2.35 8.22 -14.99
CA HIS A 304 -1.43 7.51 -15.88
C HIS A 304 -1.16 6.06 -15.45
N LEU A 305 -1.09 5.78 -14.15
CA LEU A 305 -0.92 4.43 -13.62
C LEU A 305 -2.12 3.55 -13.94
N VAL A 306 -3.33 4.03 -13.66
CA VAL A 306 -4.59 3.32 -13.98
C VAL A 306 -4.71 3.08 -15.48
N MET A 307 -4.55 4.11 -16.30
CA MET A 307 -4.63 4.01 -17.76
C MET A 307 -3.59 3.06 -18.37
N THR A 308 -2.38 3.02 -17.79
CA THR A 308 -1.33 2.09 -18.24
C THR A 308 -1.70 0.66 -17.91
N THR A 309 -2.23 0.41 -16.72
CA THR A 309 -2.67 -0.92 -16.32
C THR A 309 -3.84 -1.39 -17.17
N LEU A 310 -4.86 -0.55 -17.42
CA LEU A 310 -5.99 -0.91 -18.28
C LEU A 310 -5.58 -1.25 -19.72
N LYS A 311 -4.62 -0.52 -20.29
CA LYS A 311 -4.03 -0.87 -21.59
C LYS A 311 -3.35 -2.24 -21.55
N SER A 312 -2.60 -2.53 -20.48
CA SER A 312 -1.97 -3.84 -20.27
C SER A 312 -3.00 -4.96 -20.14
N LEU A 313 -4.08 -4.77 -19.36
CA LEU A 313 -5.16 -5.74 -19.23
C LEU A 313 -5.85 -6.01 -20.57
N LYS A 314 -6.08 -4.96 -21.37
CA LYS A 314 -6.65 -5.07 -22.71
C LYS A 314 -5.74 -5.85 -23.65
N ASP A 315 -4.45 -5.56 -23.66
CA ASP A 315 -3.46 -6.27 -24.48
C ASP A 315 -3.33 -7.74 -24.08
N GLN A 316 -3.50 -8.04 -22.79
CA GLN A 316 -3.55 -9.39 -22.23
C GLN A 316 -4.93 -10.06 -22.35
N LYS A 317 -5.92 -9.38 -22.94
CA LYS A 317 -7.30 -9.86 -23.16
C LYS A 317 -8.04 -10.25 -21.87
N VAL A 318 -7.70 -9.60 -20.76
CA VAL A 318 -8.37 -9.77 -19.46
C VAL A 318 -9.17 -8.54 -19.05
N LEU A 319 -9.23 -7.49 -19.89
CA LEU A 319 -10.15 -6.38 -19.71
C LEU A 319 -11.48 -6.68 -20.41
N THR A 320 -12.29 -7.54 -19.80
CA THR A 320 -13.60 -7.98 -20.28
C THR A 320 -14.58 -8.17 -19.11
N ALA A 321 -15.88 -8.23 -19.39
CA ALA A 321 -16.92 -8.48 -18.38
C ALA A 321 -16.77 -9.86 -17.69
N ASP A 322 -16.24 -10.86 -18.39
CA ASP A 322 -16.00 -12.24 -17.94
C ASP A 322 -14.55 -12.48 -17.49
N SER A 323 -13.85 -11.42 -17.10
CA SER A 323 -12.45 -11.47 -16.70
C SER A 323 -12.21 -12.40 -15.50
N ALA A 324 -11.01 -12.98 -15.45
CA ALA A 324 -10.49 -13.65 -14.26
C ALA A 324 -10.22 -12.69 -13.08
N ILE A 325 -10.36 -11.38 -13.29
CA ILE A 325 -10.24 -10.33 -12.28
C ILE A 325 -11.65 -9.86 -11.91
N PRO A 326 -12.26 -10.39 -10.83
CA PRO A 326 -13.67 -10.14 -10.53
C PRO A 326 -13.99 -8.70 -10.12
N ASN A 327 -13.00 -7.92 -9.70
CA ASN A 327 -13.21 -6.60 -9.10
C ASN A 327 -12.80 -5.41 -9.99
N ILE A 328 -12.62 -5.59 -11.31
CA ILE A 328 -12.26 -4.47 -12.20
C ILE A 328 -13.26 -3.32 -12.05
N GLY A 329 -14.56 -3.63 -12.08
CA GLY A 329 -15.62 -2.64 -11.94
C GLY A 329 -15.52 -1.83 -10.65
N LEU A 330 -15.37 -2.52 -9.51
CA LEU A 330 -15.24 -1.91 -8.19
C LEU A 330 -13.99 -1.02 -8.06
N VAL A 331 -12.83 -1.53 -8.45
CA VAL A 331 -11.56 -0.79 -8.34
C VAL A 331 -11.59 0.47 -9.20
N LEU A 332 -12.12 0.39 -10.42
CA LEU A 332 -12.28 1.56 -11.27
C LEU A 332 -13.30 2.55 -10.71
N ALA A 333 -14.40 2.09 -10.14
CA ALA A 333 -15.39 2.94 -9.50
C ALA A 333 -14.76 3.73 -8.33
N ILE A 334 -13.92 3.09 -7.50
CA ILE A 334 -13.18 3.76 -6.41
C ILE A 334 -12.30 4.88 -6.97
N PHE A 335 -11.51 4.61 -8.01
CA PHE A 335 -10.64 5.61 -8.63
C PHE A 335 -11.41 6.78 -9.25
N VAL A 336 -12.50 6.48 -9.95
CA VAL A 336 -13.33 7.47 -10.61
C VAL A 336 -14.01 8.37 -9.59
N GLN A 337 -14.62 7.79 -8.54
CA GLN A 337 -15.25 8.56 -7.46
C GLN A 337 -14.24 9.48 -6.78
N TRP A 338 -13.10 8.94 -6.37
CA TRP A 338 -12.05 9.69 -5.70
C TRP A 338 -11.58 10.89 -6.53
N ALA A 339 -11.24 10.66 -7.81
CA ALA A 339 -10.73 11.72 -8.67
C ALA A 339 -11.80 12.77 -9.01
N TRP A 340 -13.05 12.36 -9.18
CA TRP A 340 -14.17 13.26 -9.47
C TRP A 340 -14.49 14.16 -8.28
N GLN A 341 -14.53 13.61 -7.06
CA GLN A 341 -14.73 14.40 -5.84
C GLN A 341 -13.60 15.42 -5.65
N LEU A 342 -12.33 15.00 -5.81
CA LEU A 342 -11.20 15.93 -5.74
C LEU A 342 -11.26 17.04 -6.79
N ALA A 343 -11.74 16.74 -8.00
CA ALA A 343 -11.89 17.75 -9.04
C ALA A 343 -12.88 18.85 -8.62
N LYS A 344 -14.02 18.45 -8.05
CA LYS A 344 -15.06 19.37 -7.56
C LYS A 344 -14.58 20.22 -6.40
N ASP A 345 -13.87 19.62 -5.45
CA ASP A 345 -13.49 20.29 -4.20
C ASP A 345 -12.31 21.25 -4.37
N PHE A 346 -11.39 20.95 -5.32
CA PHE A 346 -10.12 21.66 -5.44
C PHE A 346 -9.86 22.29 -6.83
N SER A 347 -10.84 22.27 -7.74
CA SER A 347 -10.70 22.78 -9.13
C SER A 347 -9.53 22.13 -9.88
N TRP A 348 -9.48 20.79 -9.81
CA TRP A 348 -8.49 19.93 -10.48
C TRP A 348 -9.11 19.14 -11.64
N GLU A 349 -10.04 19.76 -12.37
CA GLU A 349 -10.77 19.13 -13.47
C GLU A 349 -9.82 18.64 -14.58
N GLU A 350 -8.75 19.40 -14.89
CA GLU A 350 -7.75 18.97 -15.86
C GLU A 350 -6.97 17.75 -15.35
N GLU A 351 -6.50 17.79 -14.11
CA GLU A 351 -5.74 16.73 -13.45
C GLU A 351 -6.53 15.42 -13.30
N SER A 352 -7.84 15.52 -13.08
CA SER A 352 -8.75 14.38 -12.93
C SER A 352 -9.43 13.95 -14.22
N SER A 353 -9.26 14.67 -15.34
CA SER A 353 -9.95 14.38 -16.61
C SER A 353 -9.69 12.98 -17.22
N TRP A 354 -8.77 12.19 -16.66
CA TRP A 354 -8.57 10.79 -17.01
C TRP A 354 -9.75 9.89 -16.60
N VAL A 355 -10.65 10.35 -15.74
CA VAL A 355 -11.88 9.59 -15.38
C VAL A 355 -12.72 9.27 -16.62
N HIS A 356 -12.85 10.21 -17.56
CA HIS A 356 -13.66 10.00 -18.76
C HIS A 356 -13.13 8.86 -19.65
N PRO A 357 -11.85 8.81 -20.06
CA PRO A 357 -11.35 7.66 -20.83
C PRO A 357 -11.34 6.35 -20.02
N VAL A 358 -11.26 6.39 -18.68
CA VAL A 358 -11.43 5.17 -17.85
C VAL A 358 -12.86 4.64 -17.96
N VAL A 359 -13.87 5.50 -17.80
CA VAL A 359 -15.29 5.13 -17.97
C VAL A 359 -15.55 4.60 -19.38
N GLU A 360 -15.07 5.30 -20.41
CA GLU A 360 -15.21 4.85 -21.81
C GLU A 360 -14.55 3.48 -22.05
N MET A 361 -13.39 3.22 -21.43
CA MET A 361 -12.73 1.91 -21.52
C MET A 361 -13.53 0.80 -20.83
N ALA A 362 -14.13 1.08 -19.68
CA ALA A 362 -14.98 0.12 -18.96
C ALA A 362 -16.25 -0.21 -19.77
N GLU A 363 -16.93 0.79 -20.33
CA GLU A 363 -18.12 0.60 -21.16
C GLU A 363 -17.81 -0.22 -22.42
N LYS A 364 -16.71 0.09 -23.12
CA LYS A 364 -16.27 -0.69 -24.29
C LYS A 364 -15.93 -2.14 -23.95
N ALA A 365 -15.46 -2.39 -22.72
CA ALA A 365 -15.18 -3.73 -22.21
C ALA A 365 -16.42 -4.42 -21.61
N GLN A 366 -17.58 -3.75 -21.61
CA GLN A 366 -18.83 -4.21 -20.99
C GLN A 366 -18.70 -4.48 -19.49
N ILE A 367 -17.80 -3.76 -18.82
CA ILE A 367 -17.58 -3.87 -17.38
C ILE A 367 -18.53 -2.91 -16.68
N THR A 368 -19.39 -3.46 -15.82
CA THR A 368 -20.23 -2.67 -14.93
C THR A 368 -19.36 -2.00 -13.86
N LEU A 369 -19.40 -0.68 -13.80
CA LEU A 369 -18.82 0.08 -12.70
C LEU A 369 -19.87 0.14 -11.58
N ALA A 370 -19.55 -0.48 -10.45
CA ALA A 370 -20.38 -0.46 -9.24
C ALA A 370 -19.46 -0.08 -8.09
N GLY A 371 -19.80 1.02 -7.41
CA GLY A 371 -18.88 1.68 -6.50
C GLY A 371 -19.38 1.76 -5.07
N PRO A 372 -18.67 2.54 -4.24
CA PRO A 372 -19.16 2.99 -2.95
C PRO A 372 -20.47 3.78 -3.07
N PRO A 373 -21.19 4.01 -1.96
CA PRO A 373 -22.38 4.86 -1.94
C PRO A 373 -22.17 6.21 -2.64
N GLY A 374 -23.18 6.65 -3.40
CA GLY A 374 -23.15 7.89 -4.20
C GLY A 374 -22.31 7.82 -5.48
N PHE A 375 -21.79 6.64 -5.85
CA PHE A 375 -21.03 6.50 -7.09
C PHE A 375 -21.91 6.64 -8.34
N GLU A 376 -23.15 6.15 -8.31
CA GLU A 376 -24.07 6.16 -9.45
C GLU A 376 -24.38 7.59 -9.92
N GLU A 377 -24.63 8.50 -8.98
CA GLU A 377 -24.86 9.92 -9.27
C GLU A 377 -23.62 10.58 -9.91
N ASN A 378 -22.44 10.32 -9.35
CA ASN A 378 -21.18 10.81 -9.92
C ASN A 378 -20.93 10.23 -11.32
N LEU A 379 -21.26 8.96 -11.54
CA LEU A 379 -21.09 8.30 -12.84
C LEU A 379 -22.02 8.91 -13.90
N GLU A 380 -23.27 9.22 -13.55
CA GLU A 380 -24.22 9.91 -14.43
C GLU A 380 -23.68 11.29 -14.82
N GLU A 381 -23.23 12.09 -13.85
CA GLU A 381 -22.67 13.42 -14.09
C GLU A 381 -21.40 13.37 -14.98
N ILE A 382 -20.52 12.39 -14.79
CA ILE A 382 -19.34 12.20 -15.63
C ILE A 382 -19.73 11.91 -17.09
N LYS A 383 -20.81 11.14 -17.30
CA LYS A 383 -21.33 10.82 -18.64
C LYS A 383 -21.97 12.03 -19.29
N ASP A 384 -22.72 12.83 -18.53
CA ASP A 384 -23.31 14.07 -19.02
C ASP A 384 -22.24 15.09 -19.43
N ASN A 385 -21.07 15.06 -18.77
CA ASN A 385 -19.93 15.92 -19.08
C ASN A 385 -18.88 15.26 -20.00
N ALA A 386 -19.24 14.23 -20.77
CA ALA A 386 -18.29 13.50 -21.63
C ALA A 386 -17.55 14.38 -22.66
N ASP A 387 -18.20 15.44 -23.16
CA ASP A 387 -17.58 16.40 -24.09
C ASP A 387 -16.43 17.18 -23.45
N GLU A 388 -16.46 17.39 -22.14
CA GLU A 388 -15.38 18.04 -21.39
C GLU A 388 -14.15 17.15 -21.30
N GLY A 389 -14.36 15.86 -21.04
CA GLY A 389 -13.31 14.85 -21.10
C GLY A 389 -12.58 14.79 -22.43
N GLN A 390 -13.29 15.00 -23.55
CA GLN A 390 -12.67 15.05 -24.88
C GLN A 390 -11.69 16.23 -25.05
N LYS A 391 -11.95 17.37 -24.38
CA LYS A 391 -11.05 18.54 -24.42
C LYS A 391 -9.66 18.18 -23.88
N HIS A 392 -9.59 17.32 -22.87
CA HIS A 392 -8.36 16.93 -22.18
C HIS A 392 -7.78 15.58 -22.65
N ALA A 393 -8.46 14.84 -23.53
CA ALA A 393 -8.05 13.51 -24.00
C ALA A 393 -6.63 13.42 -24.59
N LYS A 394 -6.07 14.54 -25.10
CA LYS A 394 -4.69 14.58 -25.61
C LYS A 394 -3.64 14.39 -24.51
N VAL A 395 -3.91 14.81 -23.27
CA VAL A 395 -2.99 14.71 -22.12
C VAL A 395 -2.71 13.24 -21.80
N TRP A 396 -3.72 12.39 -21.91
CA TRP A 396 -3.68 10.97 -21.51
C TRP A 396 -3.07 10.03 -22.55
N LYS A 397 -2.49 10.58 -23.63
CA LYS A 397 -1.75 9.83 -24.65
C LYS A 397 -0.31 9.53 -24.24
N ALA A 398 0.23 10.23 -23.26
CA ALA A 398 1.59 9.97 -22.77
C ALA A 398 1.72 8.56 -22.18
N THR A 399 2.88 7.94 -22.37
CA THR A 399 3.22 6.65 -21.75
C THR A 399 3.60 6.85 -20.30
N TRP A 400 3.47 5.81 -19.48
CA TRP A 400 3.93 5.81 -18.08
C TRP A 400 5.36 6.34 -17.94
N THR A 401 6.30 5.83 -18.75
CA THR A 401 7.70 6.27 -18.72
C THR A 401 7.86 7.77 -19.00
N ALA A 402 7.10 8.31 -19.96
CA ALA A 402 7.13 9.73 -20.28
C ALA A 402 6.53 10.58 -19.15
N ALA A 403 5.42 10.13 -18.56
CA ALA A 403 4.78 10.77 -17.41
C ALA A 403 5.73 10.81 -16.20
N CYS A 404 6.35 9.68 -15.83
CA CYS A 404 7.35 9.63 -14.76
C CYS A 404 8.53 10.57 -15.00
N ALA A 405 9.04 10.63 -16.23
CA ALA A 405 10.16 11.51 -16.57
C ALA A 405 9.77 12.99 -16.45
N ALA A 406 8.56 13.35 -16.87
CA ALA A 406 8.03 14.71 -16.72
C ALA A 406 7.82 15.08 -15.25
N PHE A 407 7.21 14.17 -14.48
CA PHE A 407 6.98 14.34 -13.04
C PHE A 407 8.30 14.51 -12.28
N ARG A 408 9.27 13.62 -12.52
CA ARG A 408 10.62 13.71 -11.91
C ARG A 408 11.33 15.01 -12.25
N ARG A 409 11.23 15.48 -13.49
CA ARG A 409 11.86 16.75 -13.91
C ARG A 409 11.32 17.94 -13.14
N LYS A 410 10.01 17.93 -12.87
CA LYS A 410 9.29 19.01 -12.21
C LYS A 410 9.46 18.98 -10.69
N HIS A 411 9.29 17.81 -10.09
CA HIS A 411 9.15 17.65 -8.63
C HIS A 411 10.30 16.91 -7.95
N GLY A 412 11.24 16.37 -8.73
CA GLY A 412 12.37 15.64 -8.18
C GLY A 412 13.34 16.55 -7.45
N THR A 413 13.77 16.10 -6.27
CA THR A 413 14.73 16.81 -5.44
C THR A 413 16.15 16.51 -5.92
N SER A 414 17.02 17.52 -5.88
CA SER A 414 18.43 17.38 -6.23
C SER A 414 19.29 17.88 -5.07
N LEU A 415 20.18 17.02 -4.58
CA LEU A 415 21.11 17.38 -3.50
C LEU A 415 22.18 18.38 -3.96
N THR A 416 22.52 18.35 -5.25
CA THR A 416 23.41 19.31 -5.91
C THR A 416 22.88 19.70 -7.29
N PRO A 417 23.32 20.81 -7.89
CA PRO A 417 22.96 21.16 -9.27
C PRO A 417 23.36 20.10 -10.32
N THR A 418 24.24 19.15 -9.93
CA THR A 418 24.78 18.11 -10.80
C THR A 418 24.24 16.70 -10.49
N SER A 419 23.52 16.51 -9.38
CA SER A 419 22.95 15.21 -9.03
C SER A 419 21.70 14.91 -9.84
N GLN A 420 21.46 13.63 -10.08
CA GLN A 420 20.21 13.19 -10.68
C GLN A 420 19.04 13.47 -9.73
N GLN A 421 17.98 14.08 -10.25
CA GLN A 421 16.75 14.31 -9.47
C GLN A 421 16.17 12.98 -8.98
N THR A 422 15.89 12.89 -7.68
CA THR A 422 15.29 11.71 -7.04
C THR A 422 13.84 11.98 -6.68
N LEU A 423 13.02 10.92 -6.76
CA LEU A 423 11.65 10.89 -6.25
C LEU A 423 11.60 9.96 -5.03
N GLY A 424 10.60 10.17 -4.18
CA GLY A 424 10.33 9.32 -3.03
C GLY A 424 11.47 9.35 -2.02
N GLY A 425 11.51 8.30 -1.21
CA GLY A 425 12.50 8.12 -0.15
C GLY A 425 11.86 7.93 1.23
N SER A 426 12.54 8.45 2.23
CA SER A 426 12.14 8.32 3.64
C SER A 426 12.54 9.55 4.46
N ASN A 427 12.48 10.73 3.85
CA ASN A 427 12.84 11.98 4.50
C ASN A 427 11.82 12.34 5.59
N TYR A 428 10.57 11.89 5.41
CA TYR A 428 9.47 12.13 6.33
C TYR A 428 9.21 10.98 7.29
N ASP A 429 9.96 9.88 7.18
CA ASP A 429 9.78 8.68 8.02
C ASP A 429 10.28 8.94 9.44
N ILE A 430 9.34 9.19 10.37
CA ILE A 430 9.60 9.52 11.77
C ILE A 430 10.24 8.34 12.51
N THR A 431 10.03 7.10 12.03
CA THR A 431 10.65 5.90 12.62
C THR A 431 12.16 5.90 12.43
N LYS A 432 12.66 6.62 11.41
CA LYS A 432 14.10 6.80 11.14
C LYS A 432 14.72 7.94 11.92
N PHE A 433 13.93 8.75 12.62
CA PHE A 433 14.48 9.83 13.44
C PHE A 433 15.25 9.23 14.62
N SER A 434 16.30 9.91 15.06
CA SER A 434 16.93 9.60 16.34
C SER A 434 15.98 9.91 17.49
N ALA A 435 16.19 9.26 18.65
CA ALA A 435 15.42 9.56 19.85
C ALA A 435 15.52 11.04 20.26
N ALA A 436 16.68 11.67 20.03
CA ALA A 436 16.89 13.09 20.29
C ALA A 436 16.05 13.98 19.36
N GLN A 437 15.98 13.65 18.06
CA GLN A 437 15.14 14.36 17.10
C GLN A 437 13.66 14.22 17.47
N ARG A 438 13.18 13.01 17.78
CA ARG A 438 11.78 12.83 18.20
C ARG A 438 11.44 13.65 19.44
N LYS A 439 12.33 13.65 20.44
CA LYS A 439 12.16 14.42 21.67
C LYS A 439 12.05 15.93 21.44
N GLN A 440 12.76 16.48 20.44
CA GLN A 440 12.70 17.91 20.11
C GLN A 440 11.31 18.35 19.65
N HIS A 441 10.56 17.46 19.01
CA HIS A 441 9.22 17.74 18.46
C HIS A 441 8.09 17.13 19.30
N SER A 442 8.41 16.45 20.40
CA SER A 442 7.42 15.83 21.27
C SER A 442 6.63 16.90 22.02
N LEU A 443 5.31 16.72 22.14
CA LEU A 443 4.42 17.67 22.81
C LEU A 443 4.50 17.65 24.35
N GLY A 444 5.39 16.83 24.92
CA GLY A 444 5.80 16.94 26.34
C GLY A 444 4.80 16.41 27.36
N PHE A 445 3.98 15.42 26.99
CA PHE A 445 3.06 14.73 27.92
C PHE A 445 3.78 13.74 28.84
#